data_AF-A0A352Z4I1-F1
#
_entry.id   AF-A0A352Z4I1-F1
#
_cell.length_a   1.000
_cell.length_b   1.000
_cell.length_c   1.000
_cell.angle_alpha   90.00
_cell.angle_beta   90.00
_cell.angle_gamma   90.00
#
_symmetry.space_group_name_H-M   'P 1'
#
loop_
_entity.id
_entity.type
_entity.pdbx_description
1 polymer ?
#
loop_
_entity_poly.entity_id
_entity_poly.type
_entity_poly.pdbx_seq_one_letter_code
_entity_poly.pdbx_strand_id
1 'polypeptide(L)'
;MDDLSDYYQLLGLDPDASPEEIKQAYRDLANVWHPDRFLNNPRLQQKANERMKEINQAYEMLKGAEIHSSYAKREKKRHSYRDENNHKEAFDPSSRILCSDGTCIGVVNEKGFCKVCGKPYKPESQTYKNGGREATHDDSKEEAFDPSSRILCSDGTCIGVVNEKGFCKVCGKPYKPRFS
;
A
#
# COMPACT_ATOMS: atom_id res chain seq x y z
N MET A 1 28.15 23.06 3.76
CA MET A 1 27.40 23.58 2.61
C MET A 1 26.24 22.63 2.50
N ASP A 2 25.16 22.94 3.20
CA ASP A 2 24.03 22.03 3.40
C ASP A 2 22.71 22.75 3.12
N ASP A 3 22.77 23.85 2.35
CA ASP A 3 21.58 24.53 1.88
C ASP A 3 21.21 24.04 0.47
N LEU A 4 19.91 23.85 0.23
CA LEU A 4 19.40 23.39 -1.07
C LEU A 4 19.80 24.37 -2.18
N SER A 5 19.83 25.67 -1.88
CA SER A 5 20.25 26.74 -2.79
C SER A 5 21.67 26.54 -3.32
N ASP A 6 22.60 26.05 -2.48
CA ASP A 6 23.98 25.79 -2.90
C ASP A 6 24.03 24.65 -3.93
N TYR A 7 23.17 23.63 -3.79
CA TYR A 7 23.09 22.52 -4.74
C TYR A 7 22.50 22.95 -6.09
N TYR A 8 21.51 23.85 -6.09
CA TYR A 8 21.02 24.47 -7.33
C TYR A 8 22.12 25.26 -8.02
N GLN A 9 22.85 26.11 -7.29
CA GLN A 9 23.97 26.87 -7.85
C GLN A 9 25.09 25.97 -8.37
N LEU A 10 25.39 24.87 -7.69
CA LEU A 10 26.40 23.89 -8.13
C LEU A 10 26.05 23.24 -9.48
N LEU A 11 24.75 23.02 -9.72
CA LEU A 11 24.24 22.54 -11.01
C LEU A 11 24.04 23.67 -12.04
N GLY A 12 24.28 24.93 -11.65
CA GLY A 12 24.06 26.10 -12.51
C GLY A 12 22.59 26.41 -12.75
N LEU A 13 21.74 26.07 -11.78
CA LEU A 13 20.29 26.21 -11.84
C LEU A 13 19.78 27.25 -10.85
N ASP A 14 18.58 27.75 -11.13
CA ASP A 14 17.82 28.59 -10.22
C ASP A 14 17.18 27.75 -9.09
N PRO A 15 17.01 28.28 -7.87
CA PRO A 15 16.31 27.58 -6.78
C PRO A 15 14.89 27.12 -7.15
N ASP A 16 14.23 27.78 -8.10
CA ASP A 16 12.90 27.42 -8.60
C ASP A 16 12.94 26.45 -9.80
N ALA A 17 14.11 25.91 -10.16
CA ALA A 17 14.26 24.99 -11.29
C ALA A 17 13.43 23.71 -11.13
N SER A 18 12.81 23.30 -12.24
CA SER A 18 11.98 22.11 -12.29
C SER A 18 12.80 20.82 -12.19
N PRO A 19 12.17 19.70 -11.79
CA PRO A 19 12.78 18.37 -11.79
C PRO A 19 13.45 17.98 -13.11
N GLU A 20 12.83 18.38 -14.22
CA GLU A 20 13.34 18.07 -15.56
C GLU A 20 14.63 18.86 -15.84
N GLU A 21 14.69 20.12 -15.43
CA GLU A 21 15.88 20.98 -15.54
C GLU A 21 17.02 20.46 -14.65
N ILE A 22 16.72 20.05 -13.41
CA ILE A 22 17.71 19.40 -12.51
C ILE A 22 18.31 18.17 -13.18
N LYS A 23 17.45 17.31 -13.75
CA LYS A 23 17.89 16.09 -14.43
C LYS A 23 18.67 16.39 -15.72
N GLN A 24 18.33 17.46 -16.43
CA GLN A 24 19.01 17.87 -17.66
C GLN A 24 20.40 18.45 -17.33
N ALA A 25 20.49 19.39 -16.40
CA ALA A 25 21.76 19.97 -15.96
C ALA A 25 22.72 18.91 -15.42
N TYR A 26 22.22 17.94 -14.66
CA TYR A 26 23.02 16.80 -14.22
C TYR A 26 23.63 16.02 -15.40
N ARG A 27 22.83 15.69 -16.43
CA ARG A 27 23.33 14.98 -17.62
C ARG A 27 24.39 15.78 -18.35
N ASP A 28 24.17 17.08 -18.50
CA ASP A 28 25.09 17.97 -19.22
C ASP A 28 26.42 18.08 -18.47
N LEU A 29 26.38 18.32 -17.16
CA LEU A 29 27.56 18.39 -16.30
C LEU A 29 28.29 17.05 -16.20
N ALA A 30 27.56 15.94 -16.12
CA ALA A 30 28.16 14.60 -16.09
C ALA A 30 28.91 14.30 -17.40
N ASN A 31 28.35 14.70 -18.55
CA ASN A 31 29.03 14.59 -19.83
C ASN A 31 30.29 15.49 -19.90
N VAL A 32 30.23 16.69 -19.31
CA VAL A 32 31.38 17.60 -19.25
C VAL A 32 32.51 17.03 -18.37
N TRP A 33 32.18 16.57 -17.17
CA TRP A 33 33.14 16.18 -16.14
C TRP A 33 33.38 14.66 -16.03
N HIS A 34 32.98 13.86 -17.04
CA HIS A 34 33.23 12.42 -17.00
C HIS A 34 34.74 12.11 -16.99
N PRO A 35 35.25 11.31 -16.04
CA PRO A 35 36.69 11.04 -15.91
C PRO A 35 37.29 10.36 -17.15
N ASP A 36 36.50 9.58 -17.90
CA ASP A 36 36.95 8.97 -19.16
C ASP A 36 37.38 9.99 -20.23
N ARG A 37 36.90 11.24 -20.15
CA ARG A 37 37.32 12.28 -21.09
C ARG A 37 38.74 12.78 -20.82
N PHE A 38 39.29 12.46 -19.65
CA PHE A 38 40.57 12.95 -19.17
C PHE A 38 41.58 11.83 -18.89
N LEU A 39 41.40 10.64 -19.46
CA LEU A 39 42.29 9.48 -19.29
C LEU A 39 43.77 9.80 -19.56
N ASN A 40 44.04 10.69 -20.51
CA ASN A 40 45.39 11.08 -20.90
C ASN A 40 46.02 12.16 -20.00
N ASN A 41 45.29 12.67 -18.99
CA ASN A 41 45.76 13.72 -18.10
C ASN A 41 45.35 13.43 -16.64
N PRO A 42 46.22 12.77 -15.86
CA PRO A 42 45.89 12.32 -14.49
C PRO A 42 45.44 13.47 -13.56
N ARG A 43 46.04 14.66 -13.70
CA ARG A 43 45.67 15.83 -12.89
C ARG A 43 44.26 16.32 -13.20
N LEU A 44 43.87 16.33 -14.48
CA LEU A 44 42.51 16.72 -14.88
C LEU A 44 41.51 15.62 -14.56
N GLN A 45 41.90 14.35 -14.68
CA GLN A 45 41.07 13.21 -14.28
C GLN A 45 40.73 13.24 -12.79
N GLN A 46 41.68 13.59 -11.92
CA GLN A 46 41.42 13.75 -10.49
C GLN A 46 40.42 14.89 -10.24
N LYS A 47 40.62 16.06 -10.87
CA LYS A 47 39.67 17.18 -10.75
C LYS A 47 38.28 16.83 -11.27
N ALA A 48 38.21 16.06 -12.35
CA ALA A 48 36.95 15.58 -12.92
C ALA A 48 36.21 14.64 -11.96
N ASN A 49 36.92 13.73 -11.29
CA ASN A 49 36.35 12.89 -10.23
C ASN A 49 35.83 13.71 -9.05
N GLU A 50 36.60 14.70 -8.58
CA GLU A 50 36.19 15.59 -7.49
C GLU A 50 34.91 16.36 -7.87
N ARG A 51 34.87 16.95 -9.07
CA ARG A 51 33.67 17.65 -9.55
C ARG A 51 32.48 16.73 -9.78
N MET A 52 32.70 15.55 -10.34
CA MET A 52 31.64 14.56 -10.53
C MET A 52 31.02 14.15 -9.19
N LYS A 53 31.84 13.99 -8.14
CA LYS A 53 31.36 13.67 -6.79
C LYS A 53 30.43 14.76 -6.24
N GLU A 54 30.82 16.02 -6.41
CA GLU A 54 30.01 17.18 -6.02
C GLU A 54 28.69 17.25 -6.79
N ILE A 55 28.74 17.08 -8.13
CA ILE A 55 27.55 17.05 -9.00
C ILE A 55 26.58 15.94 -8.58
N ASN A 56 27.09 14.73 -8.31
CA ASN A 56 26.28 13.60 -7.86
C ASN A 56 25.61 13.89 -6.50
N GLN A 57 26.35 14.48 -5.56
CA GLN A 57 25.80 14.84 -4.26
C GLN A 57 24.67 15.86 -4.38
N ALA A 58 24.86 16.92 -5.18
CA ALA A 58 23.81 17.92 -5.42
C ALA A 58 22.56 17.30 -6.02
N TYR A 59 22.72 16.47 -7.06
CA TYR A 59 21.59 15.82 -7.72
C TYR A 59 20.79 14.92 -6.77
N GLU A 60 21.45 14.11 -5.94
CA GLU A 60 20.75 13.23 -4.98
C GLU A 60 20.01 14.02 -3.90
N MET A 61 20.58 15.12 -3.41
CA MET A 61 19.92 15.98 -2.42
C MET A 61 18.67 16.66 -2.98
N LEU A 62 18.77 17.23 -4.19
CA LEU A 62 17.65 17.89 -4.85
C LEU A 62 16.53 16.89 -5.22
N LYS A 63 16.90 15.72 -5.73
CA LYS A 63 15.97 14.63 -6.04
C LYS A 63 15.26 14.11 -4.80
N GLY A 64 15.97 13.99 -3.67
CA GLY A 64 15.38 13.61 -2.39
C GLY A 64 14.34 14.63 -1.87
N ALA A 65 14.66 15.93 -1.97
CA ALA A 65 13.75 17.00 -1.58
C ALA A 65 12.45 17.02 -2.41
N GLU A 66 12.54 16.73 -3.71
CA GLU A 66 11.38 16.61 -4.60
C GLU A 66 10.46 15.44 -4.19
N ILE A 67 11.03 14.28 -3.85
CA ILE A 67 10.27 13.11 -3.43
C ILE A 67 9.45 13.43 -2.17
N HIS A 68 10.05 14.09 -1.18
CA HIS A 68 9.33 14.51 0.03
C HIS A 68 8.23 15.54 -0.25
N SER A 69 8.49 16.51 -1.14
CA SER A 69 7.51 17.53 -1.54
C SER A 69 6.30 16.91 -2.26
N SER A 70 6.54 15.99 -3.21
CA SER A 70 5.48 15.31 -3.95
C SER A 70 4.65 14.36 -3.09
N TYR A 71 5.27 13.67 -2.12
CA TYR A 71 4.56 12.85 -1.14
C TYR A 71 3.62 13.68 -0.26
N ALA A 72 4.13 14.80 0.29
CA ALA A 72 3.33 15.72 1.11
C ALA A 72 2.15 16.32 0.30
N LYS A 73 2.35 16.60 -0.99
CA LYS A 73 1.31 17.15 -1.87
C LYS A 73 0.22 16.11 -2.20
N ARG A 74 0.59 14.83 -2.36
CA ARG A 74 -0.38 13.72 -2.55
C ARG A 74 -1.22 13.46 -1.31
N GLU A 75 -0.63 13.52 -0.11
CA GLU A 75 -1.37 13.37 1.15
C GLU A 75 -2.38 14.49 1.37
N LYS A 76 -2.01 15.75 1.10
CA LYS A 76 -2.94 16.90 1.18
C LYS A 76 -4.12 16.75 0.21
N LYS A 77 -3.91 16.21 -1.00
CA LYS A 77 -4.97 15.94 -1.98
C LYS A 77 -5.89 14.78 -1.56
N ARG A 78 -5.37 13.80 -0.81
CA ARG A 78 -6.17 12.71 -0.20
C ARG A 78 -7.01 13.22 0.95
N HIS A 79 -6.51 14.16 1.73
CA HIS A 79 -7.26 14.80 2.83
C HIS A 79 -8.35 15.73 2.30
N SER A 80 -8.08 16.50 1.24
CA SER A 80 -9.07 17.38 0.61
C SER A 80 -10.25 16.61 -0.01
N TYR A 81 -10.04 15.40 -0.52
CA TYR A 81 -11.13 14.55 -1.04
C TYR A 81 -11.98 13.89 0.06
N ARG A 82 -11.42 13.78 1.28
CA ARG A 82 -12.07 13.16 2.44
C ARG A 82 -12.97 14.16 3.20
N ASP A 83 -12.68 15.46 3.12
CA ASP A 83 -13.51 16.51 3.73
C ASP A 83 -14.77 16.84 2.91
N GLU A 84 -14.70 16.92 1.59
CA GLU A 84 -15.88 17.24 0.75
C GLU A 84 -16.92 16.11 0.62
N ASN A 85 -16.57 14.87 0.97
CA ASN A 85 -17.51 13.73 0.94
C ASN A 85 -18.06 13.35 2.32
N ASN A 86 -17.78 14.13 3.36
CA ASN A 86 -18.26 13.89 4.73
C ASN A 86 -19.74 14.27 4.92
N HIS A 87 -20.59 14.01 3.92
CA HIS A 87 -22.04 14.14 3.98
C HIS A 87 -22.78 13.03 3.19
N LYS A 88 -22.14 11.88 2.97
CA LYS A 88 -22.85 10.66 2.55
C LYS A 88 -22.39 9.50 3.41
N GLU A 89 -23.20 9.26 4.45
CA GLU A 89 -23.28 8.09 5.32
C GLU A 89 -21.94 7.37 5.56
N ALA A 90 -21.37 7.59 6.75
CA ALA A 90 -20.26 6.80 7.25
C ALA A 90 -20.50 5.32 6.92
N PHE A 91 -19.50 4.68 6.30
CA PHE A 91 -19.53 3.26 5.99
C PHE A 91 -19.76 2.47 7.28
N ASP A 92 -21.03 2.15 7.60
CA ASP A 92 -21.41 1.31 8.72
C ASP A 92 -21.53 -0.14 8.24
N PRO A 93 -20.57 -1.01 8.59
CA PRO A 93 -20.62 -2.42 8.19
C PRO A 93 -21.88 -3.13 8.69
N SER A 94 -22.51 -2.63 9.76
CA SER A 94 -23.71 -3.19 10.39
C SER A 94 -24.96 -3.01 9.53
N SER A 95 -24.95 -2.08 8.58
CA SER A 95 -26.07 -1.78 7.68
C SER A 95 -26.21 -2.74 6.49
N ARG A 96 -25.23 -3.64 6.29
CA ARG A 96 -25.23 -4.61 5.18
C ARG A 96 -26.04 -5.85 5.56
N ILE A 97 -27.02 -6.18 4.73
CA ILE A 97 -27.93 -7.30 4.92
C ILE A 97 -27.79 -8.26 3.71
N LEU A 98 -27.83 -9.56 3.98
CA LEU A 98 -27.83 -10.60 2.95
C LEU A 98 -29.21 -10.63 2.25
N CYS A 99 -29.22 -10.60 0.92
CA CYS A 99 -30.46 -10.73 0.15
C CYS A 99 -31.08 -12.12 0.33
N SER A 100 -32.37 -12.24 0.00
CA SER A 100 -33.14 -13.48 0.13
C SER A 100 -32.57 -14.68 -0.63
N ASP A 101 -31.77 -14.44 -1.67
CA ASP A 101 -31.11 -15.46 -2.48
C ASP A 101 -29.68 -15.80 -2.01
N GLY A 102 -29.22 -15.21 -0.91
CA GLY A 102 -27.87 -15.43 -0.36
C GLY A 102 -26.71 -15.00 -1.27
N THR A 103 -27.00 -14.43 -2.44
CA THR A 103 -26.01 -14.18 -3.49
C THR A 103 -25.50 -12.73 -3.44
N CYS A 104 -26.30 -11.83 -2.88
CA CYS A 104 -26.00 -10.41 -2.83
C CYS A 104 -25.97 -9.90 -1.37
N ILE A 105 -24.92 -9.14 -1.02
CA ILE A 105 -24.80 -8.42 0.25
C ILE A 105 -24.94 -6.93 -0.07
N GLY A 106 -25.97 -6.28 0.47
CA GLY A 106 -26.27 -4.88 0.17
C GLY A 106 -27.03 -4.20 1.30
N VAL A 107 -27.19 -2.88 1.19
CA VAL A 107 -27.99 -2.08 2.13
C VAL A 107 -29.44 -2.07 1.62
N VAL A 108 -30.40 -2.30 2.51
CA VAL A 108 -31.83 -2.22 2.20
C VAL A 108 -32.28 -0.76 2.30
N ASN A 109 -33.05 -0.28 1.32
CA ASN A 109 -33.63 1.05 1.36
C ASN A 109 -34.89 1.09 2.25
N GLU A 110 -35.39 2.30 2.54
CA GLU A 110 -36.60 2.50 3.36
C GLU A 110 -37.85 1.80 2.79
N LYS A 111 -37.87 1.50 1.49
CA LYS A 111 -38.95 0.80 0.79
C LYS A 111 -38.81 -0.73 0.87
N GLY A 112 -37.79 -1.24 1.55
CA GLY A 112 -37.56 -2.67 1.71
C GLY A 112 -36.91 -3.35 0.50
N PHE A 113 -36.13 -2.64 -0.33
CA PHE A 113 -35.41 -3.20 -1.47
C PHE A 113 -33.90 -3.06 -1.32
N CYS A 114 -33.14 -4.07 -1.75
CA CYS A 114 -31.68 -4.00 -1.78
C CYS A 114 -31.21 -2.93 -2.79
N LYS A 115 -30.35 -2.00 -2.34
CA LYS A 115 -29.77 -0.94 -3.20
C LYS A 115 -28.83 -1.48 -4.29
N VAL A 116 -28.37 -2.73 -4.20
CA VAL A 116 -27.43 -3.33 -5.17
C VAL A 116 -28.19 -4.11 -6.25
N CYS A 117 -29.08 -5.02 -5.86
CA CYS A 117 -29.78 -5.90 -6.81
C CYS A 117 -31.25 -5.53 -7.06
N GLY A 118 -31.79 -4.55 -6.32
CA GLY A 118 -33.17 -4.07 -6.49
C GLY A 118 -34.26 -5.05 -6.04
N LYS A 119 -33.91 -6.20 -5.47
CA LYS A 119 -34.89 -7.22 -5.03
C LYS A 119 -35.55 -6.82 -3.71
N PRO A 120 -36.85 -7.17 -3.50
CA PRO A 120 -37.52 -6.95 -2.23
C PRO A 120 -36.87 -7.81 -1.14
N TYR A 121 -36.45 -7.16 -0.06
CA TYR A 121 -36.04 -7.82 1.15
C TYR A 121 -37.28 -8.36 1.83
N LYS A 122 -37.39 -9.68 1.90
CA LYS A 122 -38.48 -10.33 2.61
C LYS A 122 -38.00 -10.78 3.99
N PRO A 123 -38.46 -10.15 5.09
CA PRO A 123 -38.20 -10.62 6.43
C PRO A 123 -39.13 -11.82 6.73
N GLU A 124 -39.05 -12.90 5.95
CA GLU A 124 -39.83 -14.11 6.24
C GLU A 124 -39.17 -14.81 7.43
N SER A 125 -39.56 -14.38 8.64
CA SER A 125 -39.50 -15.08 9.93
C SER A 125 -38.34 -16.06 10.16
N GLN A 126 -37.12 -15.67 9.83
CA GLN A 126 -35.97 -16.23 10.51
C GLN A 126 -35.76 -15.32 11.70
N THR A 127 -36.22 -15.79 12.86
CA THR A 127 -35.57 -15.44 14.11
C THR A 127 -34.07 -15.54 13.84
N TYR A 128 -33.40 -14.38 13.69
CA TYR A 128 -32.00 -14.34 14.02
C TYR A 128 -32.00 -14.67 15.50
N LYS A 129 -31.83 -15.95 15.81
CA LYS A 129 -31.19 -16.31 17.06
C LYS A 129 -29.90 -15.50 17.01
N ASN A 130 -29.87 -14.39 17.75
CA ASN A 130 -28.69 -14.09 18.52
C ASN A 130 -28.34 -15.44 19.17
N GLY A 131 -27.37 -16.15 18.62
CA GLY A 131 -26.70 -17.18 19.38
C GLY A 131 -25.66 -16.42 20.21
N GLY A 132 -25.90 -15.90 21.42
CA GLY A 132 -27.03 -16.11 22.32
C GLY A 132 -27.39 -17.59 22.48
N ARG A 133 -26.39 -18.47 22.36
CA ARG A 133 -26.47 -19.69 23.15
C ARG A 133 -26.19 -19.21 24.58
N GLU A 134 -27.24 -19.17 25.40
CA GLU A 134 -27.12 -19.82 26.70
C GLU A 134 -26.56 -21.21 26.39
N ALA A 135 -25.24 -21.32 26.49
CA ALA A 135 -24.62 -22.61 26.62
C ALA A 135 -25.09 -23.11 27.97
N THR A 136 -26.06 -24.03 27.95
CA THR A 136 -26.02 -25.14 28.89
C THR A 136 -24.55 -25.56 28.98
N HIS A 137 -23.97 -25.43 30.17
CA HIS A 137 -22.67 -26.00 30.47
C HIS A 137 -22.74 -27.50 30.16
N ASP A 138 -22.28 -27.87 28.97
CA ASP A 138 -21.83 -29.22 28.67
C ASP A 138 -20.32 -29.11 28.48
N ASP A 139 -19.62 -29.59 29.50
CA ASP A 139 -18.18 -29.49 29.77
C ASP A 139 -17.33 -30.32 28.79
N SER A 140 -17.45 -30.07 27.48
CA SER A 140 -16.69 -30.83 26.48
C SER A 140 -15.93 -29.95 25.48
N LYS A 141 -14.89 -29.29 26.03
CA LYS A 141 -13.66 -28.80 25.36
C LYS A 141 -13.82 -27.86 24.16
N GLU A 142 -13.97 -26.56 24.43
CA GLU A 142 -13.60 -25.52 23.47
C GLU A 142 -12.07 -25.43 23.38
N GLU A 143 -11.50 -25.93 22.28
CA GLU A 143 -10.11 -25.61 21.95
C GLU A 143 -10.01 -24.11 21.61
N ALA A 144 -9.23 -23.39 22.41
CA ALA A 144 -8.97 -21.97 22.23
C ALA A 144 -8.58 -21.66 20.78
N PHE A 145 -9.25 -20.69 20.17
CA PHE A 145 -8.89 -20.17 18.86
C PHE A 145 -7.48 -19.55 18.92
N ASP A 146 -6.46 -20.33 18.56
CA ASP A 146 -5.07 -19.85 18.47
C ASP A 146 -4.79 -19.33 17.05
N PRO A 147 -4.60 -18.01 16.86
CA PRO A 147 -4.28 -17.42 15.57
C PRO A 147 -2.97 -17.94 14.97
N SER A 148 -2.07 -18.47 15.80
CA SER A 148 -0.76 -19.01 15.40
C SER A 148 -0.88 -20.32 14.61
N SER A 149 -2.05 -20.98 14.67
CA SER A 149 -2.33 -22.22 13.94
C SER A 149 -2.65 -22.01 12.44
N ARG A 150 -2.78 -20.76 11.99
CA ARG A 150 -3.07 -20.43 10.59
C ARG A 150 -1.79 -20.41 9.76
N ILE A 151 -1.76 -21.22 8.71
CA ILE A 151 -0.59 -21.42 7.86
C ILE A 151 -0.95 -21.10 6.40
N LEU A 152 -0.01 -20.46 5.69
CA LEU A 152 -0.14 -20.17 4.26
C LEU A 152 0.05 -21.47 3.45
N CYS A 153 -0.89 -21.76 2.55
CA CYS A 153 -0.80 -22.90 1.65
C CYS A 153 0.40 -22.76 0.69
N SER A 154 0.82 -23.89 0.12
CA SER A 154 1.99 -23.97 -0.77
C SER A 154 1.89 -23.10 -2.04
N ASP A 155 0.68 -22.76 -2.46
CA ASP A 155 0.39 -21.89 -3.60
C ASP A 155 0.26 -20.41 -3.24
N GLY A 156 0.42 -20.04 -1.97
CA GLY A 156 0.32 -18.66 -1.49
C GLY A 156 -1.07 -18.03 -1.60
N THR A 157 -2.08 -18.78 -2.07
CA THR A 157 -3.42 -18.23 -2.38
C THR A 157 -4.40 -18.41 -1.21
N CYS A 158 -4.13 -19.35 -0.31
CA CYS A 158 -5.03 -19.72 0.78
C CYS A 158 -4.31 -19.71 2.13
N ILE A 159 -4.96 -19.16 3.16
CA ILE A 159 -4.52 -19.22 4.57
C ILE A 159 -5.53 -20.07 5.35
N GLY A 160 -5.09 -21.13 6.00
CA GLY A 160 -5.96 -22.04 6.74
C GLY A 160 -5.21 -22.86 7.78
N VAL A 161 -5.96 -23.61 8.58
CA VAL A 161 -5.38 -24.55 9.55
C VAL A 161 -5.17 -25.89 8.85
N VAL A 162 -4.02 -26.52 9.07
CA VAL A 162 -3.68 -27.84 8.53
C VAL A 162 -4.24 -28.92 9.45
N ASN A 163 -4.88 -29.94 8.90
CA ASN A 163 -5.34 -31.10 9.67
C ASN A 163 -4.18 -32.07 9.96
N GLU A 164 -4.42 -33.07 10.82
CA GLU A 164 -3.43 -34.10 11.19
C GLU A 164 -2.89 -34.88 9.97
N LYS A 165 -3.66 -34.92 8.87
CA LYS A 165 -3.28 -35.58 7.61
C LYS A 165 -2.42 -34.70 6.71
N GLY A 166 -2.09 -33.47 7.12
CA GLY A 166 -1.27 -32.54 6.34
C GLY A 166 -2.03 -31.78 5.26
N PHE A 167 -3.36 -31.66 5.34
CA PHE A 167 -4.19 -30.93 4.37
C PHE A 167 -4.82 -29.68 4.99
N CYS A 168 -4.88 -28.60 4.21
CA CYS A 168 -5.59 -27.39 4.61
C CYS A 168 -7.09 -27.66 4.74
N LYS A 169 -7.70 -27.30 5.88
CA LYS A 169 -9.14 -27.46 6.12
C LYS A 169 -10.03 -26.55 5.26
N VAL A 170 -9.45 -25.51 4.65
CA VAL A 170 -10.19 -24.54 3.82
C VAL A 170 -10.22 -24.96 2.35
N CYS A 171 -9.07 -25.30 1.77
CA CYS A 171 -8.95 -25.61 0.35
C CYS A 171 -8.69 -27.10 0.03
N GLY A 172 -8.49 -27.94 1.05
CA GLY A 172 -8.26 -29.37 0.88
C GLY A 172 -6.92 -29.74 0.25
N LYS A 173 -6.02 -28.78 0.02
CA LYS A 173 -4.70 -29.02 -0.60
C LYS A 173 -3.66 -29.49 0.43
N PRO A 174 -2.68 -30.32 0.03
CA PRO A 174 -1.59 -30.73 0.92
C PRO A 174 -0.70 -29.54 1.26
N TYR A 175 -0.40 -29.38 2.54
CA TYR A 175 0.57 -28.41 3.03
C TYR A 175 1.98 -28.89 2.70
N LYS A 176 2.78 -28.02 2.07
CA LYS A 176 4.21 -28.23 1.86
C LYS A 176 4.96 -27.14 2.62
N PRO A 177 5.63 -27.45 3.74
CA PRO A 177 6.45 -26.45 4.42
C PRO A 177 7.52 -25.96 3.44
N ARG A 178 7.71 -24.64 3.36
CA ARG A 178 8.65 -24.01 2.43
C ARG A 178 10.12 -24.06 2.88
N PHE A 179 10.40 -24.78 3.96
CA PHE A 179 11.73 -24.91 4.54
C PHE A 179 11.94 -26.37 4.99
N SER A 180 12.85 -27.05 4.30
CA SER A 180 13.58 -28.23 4.76
C SER A 180 15.04 -27.82 4.89
#